data_AF-A0A8H4VAV0-F1
#
_entry.id   AF-A0A8H4VAV0-F1
#
_cell.length_a   1.000
_cell.length_b   1.000
_cell.length_c   1.000
_cell.angle_alpha   90.00
_cell.angle_beta   90.00
_cell.angle_gamma   90.00
#
_symmetry.space_group_name_H-M   'P 1'
#
loop_
_entity.id
_entity.type
_entity.pdbx_description
1 polymer ?
#
loop_
_entity_poly.entity_id
_entity_poly.type
_entity_poly.pdbx_seq_one_letter_code
_entity_poly.pdbx_strand_id
1 'polypeptide(L)'
;MGVAISPPDQASLLAPLLPALPVAAAATQPAVKLLPLLSPILRQRVQLLSESSSEPWLRLLCYDADKTGRLAEIARGESLEPHPVSGEVEIDWGYDAETRYRRLDRETLQALVVLSEIGIAFLLVYCVGDQVGGGDGWRIGEVTVAEKPEPFVRFGGGRSIVEAERQYAASGNDANDEDDGDGDDDDAYWGRYDLTPGRLTPHRTPFTVNKPSPAPRSMLGKQEASGEEDAYFAQYDQVQPAIDGHDPDEEMAQTHVAPPLGLQTVTTNDTTEKADAPSATETEIVSPRPASSASSSGCDAIARLEESAGRQEQTEFGVRQHVARSIRSLYMVSRATGMSRDDFQRLVERELAVLGMVEGDE
;
A
#
# COMPACT_ATOMS: atom_id res chain seq x y z
N MET A 1 10.12 -23.53 9.94
CA MET A 1 10.06 -23.71 8.47
C MET A 1 9.35 -22.50 7.89
N GLY A 2 10.08 -21.54 7.33
CA GLY A 2 9.50 -20.33 6.77
C GLY A 2 8.62 -20.65 5.56
N VAL A 3 7.44 -20.02 5.49
CA VAL A 3 6.61 -20.05 4.28
C VAL A 3 7.41 -19.43 3.15
N ALA A 4 7.56 -20.14 2.03
CA ALA A 4 8.25 -19.60 0.86
C ALA A 4 7.42 -18.45 0.27
N ILE A 5 7.88 -17.21 0.46
CA ILE A 5 7.22 -16.02 -0.04
C ILE A 5 7.55 -15.84 -1.53
N SER A 6 6.52 -15.80 -2.37
CA SER A 6 6.66 -15.49 -3.80
C SER A 6 6.94 -13.99 -4.02
N PRO A 7 7.63 -13.59 -5.09
CA PRO A 7 7.79 -12.19 -5.45
C PRO A 7 6.44 -11.51 -5.73
N PRO A 8 6.33 -10.18 -5.57
CA PRO A 8 5.11 -9.44 -5.84
C PRO A 8 4.76 -9.49 -7.33
N ASP A 9 3.49 -9.74 -7.62
CA ASP A 9 2.94 -9.52 -8.95
C ASP A 9 2.69 -8.03 -9.14
N GLN A 10 3.62 -7.38 -9.84
CA GLN A 10 3.63 -5.93 -10.02
C GLN A 10 2.43 -5.46 -10.84
N ALA A 11 2.02 -6.24 -11.85
CA ALA A 11 0.92 -5.87 -12.73
C ALA A 11 -0.41 -5.82 -11.97
N SER A 12 -0.74 -6.85 -11.18
CA SER A 12 -2.01 -6.87 -10.44
C SER A 12 -2.08 -5.84 -9.31
N LEU A 13 -0.94 -5.48 -8.70
CA LEU A 13 -0.89 -4.51 -7.60
C LEU A 13 -0.86 -3.07 -8.09
N LEU A 14 -0.04 -2.76 -9.08
CA LEU A 14 0.29 -1.39 -9.44
C LEU A 14 -0.51 -0.88 -10.65
N ALA A 15 -0.86 -1.75 -11.61
CA ALA A 15 -1.63 -1.33 -12.79
C ALA A 15 -2.97 -0.65 -12.45
N PRO A 16 -3.75 -1.10 -11.43
CA PRO A 16 -4.98 -0.41 -11.04
C PRO A 16 -4.74 0.94 -10.33
N LEU A 17 -3.59 1.10 -9.66
CA LEU A 17 -3.27 2.31 -8.89
C LEU A 17 -2.77 3.44 -9.78
N LEU A 18 -1.93 3.13 -10.77
CA LEU A 18 -1.30 4.11 -11.65
C LEU A 18 -2.26 5.11 -12.32
N PRO A 19 -3.35 4.68 -13.00
CA PRO A 19 -4.31 5.61 -13.61
C PRO A 19 -5.14 6.37 -12.56
N ALA A 20 -5.13 5.94 -11.30
CA ALA A 20 -5.82 6.63 -10.21
C ALA A 20 -4.95 7.68 -9.51
N LEU A 21 -3.63 7.71 -9.73
CA LEU A 21 -2.73 8.71 -9.13
C LEU A 21 -3.08 10.16 -9.54
N PRO A 22 -3.41 10.47 -10.81
CA PRO A 22 -3.85 11.81 -11.19
C PRO A 22 -5.12 12.23 -10.44
N VAL A 23 -6.08 11.30 -10.30
CA VAL A 23 -7.33 11.54 -9.54
C VAL A 23 -7.01 11.74 -8.06
N ALA A 24 -6.08 10.96 -7.50
CA ALA A 24 -5.63 11.11 -6.13
C ALA A 24 -4.99 12.48 -5.85
N ALA A 25 -4.36 13.09 -6.86
CA ALA A 25 -3.74 14.41 -6.77
C ALA A 25 -4.76 15.56 -6.75
N ALA A 26 -6.03 15.29 -7.07
CA ALA A 26 -7.09 16.27 -7.17
C ALA A 26 -8.25 16.03 -6.18
N ALA A 27 -8.57 14.77 -5.88
CA ALA A 27 -9.67 14.39 -5.01
C ALA A 27 -9.23 14.27 -3.55
N THR A 28 -10.15 14.57 -2.62
CA THR A 28 -9.94 14.38 -1.17
C THR A 28 -10.37 12.98 -0.72
N GLN A 29 -11.31 12.35 -1.42
CA GLN A 29 -11.81 11.02 -1.08
C GLN A 29 -11.08 9.92 -1.85
N PRO A 30 -10.65 8.84 -1.17
CA PRO A 30 -9.95 7.74 -1.81
C PRO A 30 -10.90 6.87 -2.64
N ALA A 31 -10.37 6.28 -3.71
CA ALA A 31 -11.11 5.27 -4.45
C ALA A 31 -11.21 3.98 -3.63
N VAL A 32 -12.40 3.66 -3.12
CA VAL A 32 -12.67 2.52 -2.22
C VAL A 32 -12.15 1.20 -2.79
N LYS A 33 -12.19 1.04 -4.12
CA LYS A 33 -11.70 -0.17 -4.82
C LYS A 33 -10.19 -0.37 -4.71
N LEU A 34 -9.41 0.67 -4.43
CA LEU A 34 -7.95 0.60 -4.30
C LEU A 34 -7.51 0.30 -2.87
N LEU A 35 -8.37 0.53 -1.88
CA LEU A 35 -8.05 0.29 -0.47
C LEU A 35 -7.55 -1.14 -0.20
N PRO A 36 -8.15 -2.21 -0.79
CA PRO A 36 -7.62 -3.58 -0.68
C PRO A 36 -6.17 -3.78 -1.12
N LEU A 37 -5.66 -2.95 -2.03
CA LEU A 37 -4.28 -3.03 -2.52
C LEU A 37 -3.28 -2.38 -1.56
N LEU A 38 -3.75 -1.47 -0.70
CA LEU A 38 -2.92 -0.79 0.29
C LEU A 38 -2.69 -1.69 1.51
N SER A 39 -1.52 -1.51 2.14
CA SER A 39 -1.21 -2.18 3.40
C SER A 39 -2.22 -1.78 4.47
N PRO A 40 -2.48 -2.62 5.49
CA PRO A 40 -3.43 -2.30 6.55
C PRO A 40 -3.16 -0.93 7.20
N ILE A 41 -1.89 -0.61 7.45
CA ILE A 41 -1.46 0.66 8.05
C ILE A 41 -1.74 1.83 7.10
N LEU A 42 -1.35 1.70 5.83
CA LEU A 42 -1.56 2.78 4.86
C LEU A 42 -3.05 3.00 4.58
N ARG A 43 -3.82 1.91 4.51
CA ARG A 43 -5.27 1.93 4.33
C ARG A 43 -5.98 2.67 5.45
N GLN A 44 -5.66 2.34 6.70
CA GLN A 44 -6.21 3.02 7.88
C GLN A 44 -5.88 4.51 7.85
N ARG A 45 -4.62 4.86 7.53
CA ARG A 45 -4.19 6.24 7.38
C ARG A 45 -5.01 6.99 6.34
N VAL A 46 -5.18 6.40 5.15
CA VAL A 46 -5.95 7.00 4.06
C VAL A 46 -7.41 7.19 4.47
N GLN A 47 -8.05 6.17 5.06
CA GLN A 47 -9.44 6.23 5.51
C GLN A 47 -9.65 7.33 6.55
N LEU A 48 -8.91 7.29 7.65
CA LEU A 48 -9.12 8.21 8.79
C LEU A 48 -8.75 9.66 8.44
N LEU A 49 -7.62 9.87 7.76
CA LEU A 49 -7.15 11.23 7.50
C LEU A 49 -7.90 11.89 6.35
N SER A 50 -8.45 11.12 5.40
CA SER A 50 -9.27 11.68 4.32
C SER A 50 -10.61 12.27 4.80
N GLU A 51 -11.18 11.73 5.90
CA GLU A 51 -12.44 12.23 6.46
C GLU A 51 -12.28 13.62 7.13
N SER A 52 -11.12 13.84 7.75
CA SER A 52 -10.81 15.07 8.48
C SER A 52 -10.11 16.16 7.65
N SER A 53 -9.62 15.82 6.46
CA SER A 53 -8.74 16.69 5.67
C SER A 53 -9.40 17.15 4.37
N SER A 54 -9.15 18.40 4.00
CA SER A 54 -9.50 18.96 2.68
C SER A 54 -8.38 18.79 1.65
N GLU A 55 -7.27 18.16 2.02
CA GLU A 55 -6.13 17.95 1.12
C GLU A 55 -6.31 16.72 0.22
N PRO A 56 -5.67 16.68 -0.96
CA PRO A 56 -5.73 15.52 -1.83
C PRO A 56 -5.18 14.26 -1.17
N TRP A 57 -5.88 13.13 -1.31
CA TRP A 57 -5.52 11.90 -0.61
C TRP A 57 -4.22 11.26 -1.13
N LEU A 58 -3.68 11.68 -2.30
CA LEU A 58 -2.34 11.31 -2.76
C LEU A 58 -1.26 11.59 -1.69
N ARG A 59 -1.42 12.67 -0.91
CA ARG A 59 -0.48 13.01 0.16
C ARG A 59 -0.41 11.96 1.26
N LEU A 60 -1.48 11.19 1.43
CA LEU A 60 -1.58 10.15 2.44
C LEU A 60 -0.84 8.87 2.02
N LEU A 61 -0.56 8.72 0.72
CA LEU A 61 0.21 7.59 0.18
C LEU A 61 1.71 7.72 0.41
N CYS A 62 2.21 8.93 0.65
CA CYS A 62 3.62 9.20 0.94
C CYS A 62 3.82 9.47 2.44
N TYR A 63 4.88 8.92 3.04
CA TYR A 63 5.25 9.27 4.42
C TYR A 63 6.11 10.54 4.49
N ASP A 64 6.77 10.88 3.39
CA ASP A 64 7.65 12.05 3.30
C ASP A 64 6.90 13.28 2.76
N ALA A 65 6.65 14.24 3.65
CA ALA A 65 5.92 15.47 3.31
C ALA A 65 6.66 16.30 2.24
N ASP A 66 8.00 16.27 2.22
CA ASP A 66 8.81 17.06 1.29
C ASP A 66 8.70 16.52 -0.15
N LYS A 67 8.50 15.20 -0.29
CA LYS A 67 8.36 14.52 -1.59
C LYS A 67 6.96 14.60 -2.16
N THR A 68 5.98 14.89 -1.32
CA THR A 68 4.56 14.87 -1.68
C THR A 68 4.22 15.90 -2.76
N GLY A 69 4.86 17.08 -2.74
CA GLY A 69 4.68 18.09 -3.79
C GLY A 69 5.14 17.60 -5.17
N ARG A 70 6.35 17.02 -5.23
CA ARG A 70 6.91 16.43 -6.46
C ARG A 70 6.10 15.23 -6.93
N LEU A 71 5.63 14.38 -6.02
CA LEU A 71 4.77 13.26 -6.37
C LEU A 71 3.46 13.73 -7.02
N ALA A 72 2.87 14.83 -6.53
CA ALA A 72 1.69 15.42 -7.11
C ALA A 72 1.94 16.06 -8.50
N GLU A 73 3.15 16.58 -8.75
CA GLU A 73 3.55 17.06 -10.07
C GLU A 73 3.66 15.90 -11.06
N ILE A 74 4.34 14.81 -10.69
CA ILE A 74 4.47 13.62 -11.52
C ILE A 74 3.10 12.99 -11.78
N ALA A 75 2.25 12.91 -10.75
CA ALA A 75 0.89 12.39 -10.86
C ALA A 75 0.00 13.17 -11.85
N ARG A 76 0.28 14.46 -12.06
CA ARG A 76 -0.44 15.31 -13.02
C ARG A 76 0.23 15.35 -14.40
N GLY A 77 1.40 14.73 -14.54
CA GLY A 77 2.12 14.67 -15.81
C GLY A 77 1.47 13.71 -16.79
N GLU A 78 1.81 13.87 -18.07
CA GLU A 78 1.29 13.07 -19.19
C GLU A 78 1.80 11.61 -19.19
N SER A 79 2.81 11.30 -18.38
CA SER A 79 3.40 9.95 -18.29
C SER A 79 2.48 8.89 -17.67
N LEU A 80 1.37 9.29 -17.05
CA LEU A 80 0.40 8.39 -16.42
C LEU A 80 -0.93 8.36 -17.17
N GLU A 81 -0.97 8.84 -18.42
CA GLU A 81 -2.20 8.80 -19.21
C GLU A 81 -2.58 7.35 -19.56
N PRO A 82 -3.82 6.93 -19.25
CA PRO A 82 -4.28 5.60 -19.59
C PRO A 82 -4.51 5.47 -21.09
N HIS A 83 -4.21 4.30 -21.64
CA HIS A 83 -4.44 4.01 -23.05
C HIS A 83 -5.95 4.11 -23.39
N PRO A 84 -6.36 4.78 -24.48
CA PRO A 84 -7.78 5.10 -24.75
C PRO A 84 -8.67 3.86 -24.93
N VAL A 85 -8.08 2.72 -25.30
CA VAL A 85 -8.81 1.45 -25.49
C VAL A 85 -8.76 0.57 -24.24
N SER A 86 -7.64 0.57 -23.51
CA SER A 86 -7.43 -0.35 -22.38
C SER A 86 -7.82 0.27 -21.04
N GLY A 87 -7.76 1.59 -20.92
CA GLY A 87 -7.92 2.31 -19.66
C GLY A 87 -6.76 2.12 -18.68
N GLU A 88 -5.69 1.44 -19.08
CA GLU A 88 -4.52 1.13 -18.25
C GLU A 88 -3.29 1.92 -18.71
N VAL A 89 -2.36 2.15 -17.78
CA VAL A 89 -1.07 2.80 -18.08
C VAL A 89 -0.10 1.74 -18.61
N GLU A 90 0.45 1.95 -19.81
CA GLU A 90 1.32 0.96 -20.45
C GLU A 90 2.73 0.93 -19.83
N ILE A 91 2.97 -0.04 -18.95
CA ILE A 91 4.27 -0.25 -18.29
C ILE A 91 4.85 -1.61 -18.64
N ASP A 92 6.14 -1.65 -18.97
CA ASP A 92 6.87 -2.89 -19.20
C ASP A 92 7.53 -3.27 -17.88
N TRP A 93 6.81 -4.07 -17.11
CA TRP A 93 7.26 -4.56 -15.80
C TRP A 93 8.58 -5.33 -15.85
N GLY A 94 9.04 -5.77 -17.03
CA GLY A 94 10.32 -6.46 -17.20
C GLY A 94 11.50 -5.53 -17.46
N TYR A 95 11.28 -4.31 -17.93
CA TYR A 95 12.33 -3.36 -18.33
C TYR A 95 12.27 -2.03 -17.58
N ASP A 96 11.07 -1.48 -17.42
CA ASP A 96 10.86 -0.14 -16.84
C ASP A 96 10.85 -0.20 -15.30
N ALA A 97 10.64 -1.39 -14.73
CA ALA A 97 10.57 -1.64 -13.30
C ALA A 97 11.82 -2.38 -12.80
N GLU A 98 12.54 -1.77 -11.87
CA GLU A 98 13.57 -2.46 -11.06
C GLU A 98 13.02 -2.70 -9.66
N THR A 99 13.19 -3.93 -9.15
CA THR A 99 12.71 -4.34 -7.84
C THR A 99 13.85 -4.80 -6.95
N ARG A 100 13.91 -4.29 -5.71
CA ARG A 100 14.81 -4.79 -4.66
C ARG A 100 14.06 -5.21 -3.42
N TYR A 101 14.61 -6.19 -2.72
CA TYR A 101 13.99 -6.79 -1.54
C TYR A 101 14.84 -6.49 -0.31
N ARG A 102 14.19 -6.19 0.81
CA ARG A 102 14.82 -6.00 2.11
C ARG A 102 13.96 -6.65 3.18
N ARG A 103 14.56 -7.50 4.00
CA ARG A 103 13.95 -8.01 5.23
C ARG A 103 14.30 -7.05 6.36
N LEU A 104 13.29 -6.53 7.04
CA LEU A 104 13.47 -5.55 8.13
C LEU A 104 13.50 -6.26 9.48
N ASP A 105 12.64 -7.27 9.65
CA ASP A 105 12.55 -8.11 10.84
C ASP A 105 12.04 -9.52 10.46
N ARG A 106 11.82 -10.38 11.46
CA ARG A 106 11.35 -11.77 11.26
C ARG A 106 9.98 -11.87 10.58
N GLU A 107 9.15 -10.82 10.60
CA GLU A 107 7.78 -10.84 10.08
C GLU A 107 7.61 -9.92 8.85
N THR A 108 8.47 -8.91 8.71
CA THR A 108 8.33 -7.84 7.72
C THR A 108 9.33 -7.99 6.58
N LEU A 109 8.81 -8.38 5.43
CA LEU A 109 9.53 -8.34 4.15
C LEU A 109 9.02 -7.16 3.31
N GLN A 110 9.96 -6.37 2.80
CA GLN A 110 9.68 -5.22 1.93
C GLN A 110 10.26 -5.44 0.54
N ALA A 111 9.60 -4.90 -0.47
CA ALA A 111 10.08 -4.81 -1.84
C ALA A 111 9.90 -3.39 -2.37
N LEU A 112 10.99 -2.75 -2.79
CA LEU A 112 10.93 -1.45 -3.46
C LEU A 112 10.90 -1.67 -4.97
N VAL A 113 9.81 -1.26 -5.62
CA VAL A 113 9.65 -1.26 -7.08
C VAL A 113 9.83 0.17 -7.59
N VAL A 114 10.76 0.39 -8.52
CA VAL A 114 11.08 1.71 -9.05
C VAL A 114 10.78 1.75 -10.54
N LEU A 115 9.94 2.69 -10.94
CA LEU A 115 9.64 3.02 -12.34
C LEU A 115 10.51 4.19 -12.76
N SER A 116 11.67 3.88 -13.34
CA SER A 116 12.72 4.88 -13.57
C SER A 116 12.34 5.93 -14.62
N GLU A 117 11.54 5.55 -15.62
CA GLU A 117 11.10 6.46 -16.68
C GLU A 117 10.08 7.50 -16.17
N ILE A 118 9.16 7.07 -15.31
CA ILE A 118 8.10 7.92 -14.74
C ILE A 118 8.61 8.69 -13.52
N GLY A 119 9.61 8.17 -12.82
CA GLY A 119 10.17 8.79 -11.62
C GLY A 119 9.38 8.49 -10.34
N ILE A 120 8.61 7.40 -10.30
CA ILE A 120 7.83 6.96 -9.14
C ILE A 120 8.43 5.69 -8.57
N ALA A 121 8.37 5.53 -7.25
CA ALA A 121 8.74 4.33 -6.54
C ALA A 121 7.62 3.87 -5.60
N PHE A 122 7.45 2.56 -5.48
CA PHE A 122 6.45 1.90 -4.64
C PHE A 122 7.16 1.02 -3.62
N LEU A 123 6.91 1.26 -2.34
CA LEU A 123 7.32 0.35 -1.29
C LEU A 123 6.19 -0.64 -1.07
N LEU A 124 6.45 -1.90 -1.38
CA LEU A 124 5.54 -3.01 -1.12
C LEU A 124 5.95 -3.70 0.18
N VAL A 125 4.97 -4.16 0.94
CA VAL A 125 5.15 -4.90 2.19
C VAL A 125 4.38 -6.21 2.09
N TYR A 126 5.00 -7.30 2.50
CA TYR A 126 4.32 -8.59 2.61
C TYR A 126 3.49 -8.60 3.89
N CYS A 127 2.17 -8.74 3.76
CA CYS A 127 1.23 -8.79 4.88
C CYS A 127 0.71 -10.20 5.08
N VAL A 128 0.55 -10.61 6.34
CA VAL A 128 -0.05 -11.89 6.73
C VAL A 128 -1.41 -11.60 7.37
N GLY A 129 -2.43 -12.37 7.01
CA GLY A 129 -3.76 -12.30 7.62
C GLY A 129 -4.55 -11.02 7.31
N ASP A 130 -4.30 -10.33 6.20
CA ASP A 130 -5.08 -9.13 5.82
C ASP A 130 -6.42 -9.54 5.18
N GLN A 131 -7.49 -9.69 5.98
CA GLN A 131 -8.80 -10.14 5.49
C GLN A 131 -9.36 -9.21 4.40
N VAL A 132 -9.13 -7.90 4.53
CA VAL A 132 -9.71 -6.90 3.63
C VAL A 132 -8.92 -6.81 2.32
N GLY A 133 -7.66 -7.24 2.29
CA GLY A 133 -6.86 -7.42 1.06
C GLY A 133 -6.89 -8.83 0.47
N GLY A 134 -7.62 -9.78 1.07
CA GLY A 134 -7.75 -11.14 0.56
C GLY A 134 -6.79 -12.18 1.17
N GLY A 135 -6.23 -11.90 2.36
CA GLY A 135 -5.35 -12.79 3.11
C GLY A 135 -3.87 -12.42 2.98
N ASP A 136 -3.01 -13.44 2.94
CA ASP A 136 -1.57 -13.27 2.87
C ASP A 136 -1.14 -12.77 1.49
N GLY A 137 -0.28 -11.76 1.43
CA GLY A 137 0.28 -11.28 0.17
C GLY A 137 0.89 -9.89 0.24
N TRP A 138 1.42 -9.47 -0.90
CA TRP A 138 2.02 -8.16 -1.06
C TRP A 138 0.97 -7.05 -1.10
N ARG A 139 1.26 -5.94 -0.42
CA ARG A 139 0.43 -4.73 -0.39
C ARG A 139 1.30 -3.49 -0.57
N ILE A 140 0.67 -2.41 -1.03
CA ILE A 140 1.34 -1.13 -1.21
C ILE A 140 1.47 -0.45 0.15
N GLY A 141 2.69 -0.37 0.65
CA GLY A 141 3.04 0.27 1.91
C GLY A 141 3.28 1.77 1.77
N GLU A 142 3.84 2.21 0.65
CA GLU A 142 4.09 3.64 0.37
C GLU A 142 4.20 3.89 -1.13
N VAL A 143 3.79 5.09 -1.57
CA VAL A 143 4.10 5.65 -2.90
C VAL A 143 5.00 6.88 -2.70
N THR A 144 6.14 6.90 -3.36
CA THR A 144 7.14 7.97 -3.24
C THR A 144 7.80 8.30 -4.57
N VAL A 145 8.64 9.32 -4.58
CA VAL A 145 9.38 9.77 -5.78
C VAL A 145 10.71 9.00 -5.90
N ALA A 146 11.05 8.58 -7.11
CA ALA A 146 12.34 7.97 -7.41
C ALA A 146 13.42 9.07 -7.51
N GLU A 147 14.13 9.31 -6.40
CA GLU A 147 15.20 10.31 -6.35
C GLU A 147 16.50 9.78 -6.97
N LYS A 148 17.05 10.52 -7.93
CA LYS A 148 18.42 10.33 -8.43
C LYS A 148 19.41 10.94 -7.41
N PRO A 149 20.53 10.28 -7.05
CA PRO A 149 21.25 9.34 -7.90
C PRO A 149 20.67 7.94 -7.96
N GLU A 150 20.27 7.30 -6.86
CA GLU A 150 19.62 5.98 -6.93
C GLU A 150 18.73 5.70 -5.71
N PRO A 151 17.42 5.45 -5.90
CA PRO A 151 16.51 5.12 -4.79
C PRO A 151 16.94 3.86 -4.04
N PHE A 152 17.66 2.96 -4.71
CA PHE A 152 18.19 1.73 -4.15
C PHE A 152 19.40 1.91 -3.23
N VAL A 153 20.10 3.05 -3.25
CA VAL A 153 21.20 3.30 -2.29
C VAL A 153 20.62 3.55 -0.90
N ARG A 154 19.53 4.32 -0.82
CA ARG A 154 18.80 4.56 0.44
C ARG A 154 18.06 3.31 0.91
N PHE A 155 17.41 2.62 -0.02
CA PHE A 155 16.65 1.40 0.28
C PHE A 155 17.53 0.16 0.45
N GLY A 156 18.77 0.13 -0.02
CA GLY A 156 19.59 -1.08 -0.03
C GLY A 156 18.86 -2.30 -0.60
N GLY A 157 19.16 -3.48 -0.06
CA GLY A 157 18.46 -4.71 -0.39
C GLY A 157 19.04 -5.48 -1.57
N GLY A 158 18.64 -6.75 -1.66
CA GLY A 158 19.07 -7.69 -2.69
C GLY A 158 18.14 -7.72 -3.91
N ARG A 159 18.60 -8.34 -4.99
CA ARG A 159 17.79 -8.55 -6.22
C ARG A 159 16.79 -9.69 -6.09
N SER A 160 16.90 -10.49 -5.03
CA SER A 160 16.01 -11.60 -4.73
C SER A 160 15.65 -11.64 -3.24
N ILE A 161 14.51 -12.25 -2.93
CA ILE A 161 14.05 -12.47 -1.55
C ILE A 161 15.09 -13.28 -0.77
N VAL A 162 15.66 -14.32 -1.38
CA VAL A 162 16.71 -15.17 -0.76
C VAL A 162 17.95 -14.35 -0.40
N GLU A 163 18.35 -13.42 -1.26
CA GLU A 163 19.47 -12.52 -0.97
C GLU A 163 19.13 -11.56 0.18
N ALA A 164 17.91 -11.03 0.20
CA ALA A 164 17.45 -10.17 1.29
C ALA A 164 17.42 -10.90 2.64
N GLU A 165 17.00 -12.17 2.67
CA GLU A 165 17.04 -13.01 3.87
C GLU A 165 18.48 -13.29 4.32
N ARG A 166 19.39 -13.58 3.38
CA ARG A 166 20.81 -13.73 3.69
C ARG A 166 21.43 -12.46 4.25
N GLN A 167 21.10 -11.30 3.69
CA GLN A 167 21.58 -10.01 4.18
C GLN A 167 21.08 -9.75 5.61
N TYR A 168 19.84 -10.11 5.93
CA TYR A 168 19.28 -10.01 7.27
C TYR A 168 19.95 -10.96 8.26
N ALA A 169 20.11 -12.24 7.91
CA ALA A 169 20.82 -13.21 8.73
C ALA A 169 22.29 -12.78 8.99
N ALA A 170 22.98 -12.26 7.96
CA ALA A 170 24.34 -11.77 8.06
C ALA A 170 24.47 -10.47 8.88
N SER A 171 23.39 -9.68 8.99
CA SER A 171 23.37 -8.45 9.80
C SER A 171 23.38 -8.71 11.31
N GLY A 172 23.40 -9.98 11.74
CA GLY A 172 23.52 -10.36 13.15
C GLY A 172 22.19 -10.32 13.92
N ASN A 173 21.08 -9.97 13.26
CA ASN A 173 19.75 -9.91 13.86
C ASN A 173 19.12 -11.29 14.12
N ASP A 174 19.78 -12.38 13.69
CA ASP A 174 19.32 -13.77 13.85
C ASP A 174 20.34 -14.66 14.60
N ALA A 175 21.41 -14.08 15.13
CA ALA A 175 22.51 -14.83 15.76
C ALA A 175 22.30 -15.14 17.27
N ASN A 176 21.08 -15.00 17.79
CA ASN A 176 20.77 -15.17 19.21
C ASN A 176 19.73 -16.26 19.52
N ASP A 177 19.45 -17.18 18.59
CA ASP A 177 18.42 -18.22 18.80
C ASP A 177 18.85 -19.61 18.30
N GLU A 178 20.16 -19.88 18.32
CA GLU A 178 20.70 -21.24 18.32
C GLU A 178 21.79 -21.33 19.40
N ASP A 179 21.37 -21.46 20.66
CA ASP A 179 22.20 -22.09 21.70
C ASP A 179 21.32 -22.99 22.58
N ASP A 180 21.20 -24.25 22.16
CA ASP A 180 21.05 -25.37 23.09
C ASP A 180 22.49 -25.75 23.49
N GLY A 181 22.98 -25.27 24.64
CA GLY A 181 24.33 -25.64 25.08
C GLY A 181 24.96 -24.93 26.28
N ASP A 182 24.44 -25.19 27.48
CA ASP A 182 25.13 -25.03 28.78
C ASP A 182 25.41 -23.59 29.30
N GLY A 183 24.60 -23.25 30.32
CA GLY A 183 24.76 -22.29 31.43
C GLY A 183 26.01 -21.44 31.59
N ASP A 184 25.81 -20.11 31.69
CA ASP A 184 26.44 -19.17 32.66
C ASP A 184 26.14 -17.67 32.35
N ASP A 185 24.97 -17.29 31.80
CA ASP A 185 24.70 -15.86 31.48
C ASP A 185 23.47 -15.23 32.16
N ASP A 186 22.65 -16.02 32.88
CA ASP A 186 21.54 -15.48 33.71
C ASP A 186 22.03 -14.92 35.06
N ASP A 187 23.22 -15.32 35.50
CA ASP A 187 23.92 -14.82 36.68
C ASP A 187 24.56 -13.45 36.47
N ALA A 188 24.78 -13.04 35.20
CA ALA A 188 25.28 -11.72 34.86
C ALA A 188 24.24 -10.60 35.08
N TYR A 189 22.93 -10.88 34.96
CA TYR A 189 21.88 -9.88 35.18
C TYR A 189 21.68 -9.55 36.66
N TRP A 190 21.79 -10.56 37.53
CA TRP A 190 21.69 -10.39 38.98
C TRP A 190 23.00 -9.91 39.63
N GLY A 191 24.16 -10.27 39.08
CA GLY A 191 25.47 -9.83 39.57
C GLY A 191 25.74 -8.31 39.46
N ARG A 192 24.89 -7.58 38.72
CA ARG A 192 24.95 -6.11 38.58
C ARG A 192 24.56 -5.40 39.87
N TYR A 193 23.72 -6.04 40.69
CA TYR A 193 23.31 -5.50 41.97
C TYR A 193 24.44 -5.53 43.01
N ASP A 194 25.38 -6.47 42.89
CA ASP A 194 26.58 -6.55 43.74
C ASP A 194 27.62 -5.47 43.41
N LEU A 195 27.51 -4.82 42.24
CA LEU A 195 28.40 -3.73 41.83
C LEU A 195 27.96 -2.36 42.35
N THR A 196 26.90 -2.30 43.16
CA THR A 196 26.47 -1.06 43.82
C THR A 196 27.48 -0.69 44.92
N PRO A 197 28.17 0.46 44.84
CA PRO A 197 29.22 0.81 45.80
C PRO A 197 28.58 1.17 47.15
N GLY A 198 28.43 0.20 48.04
CA GLY A 198 27.90 0.44 49.38
C GLY A 198 27.52 -0.77 50.24
N ARG A 199 27.46 -2.00 49.70
CA ARG A 199 27.03 -3.17 50.48
C ARG A 199 28.18 -4.10 50.85
N LEU A 200 28.90 -3.75 51.92
CA LEU A 200 29.68 -4.73 52.68
C LEU A 200 28.73 -5.58 53.52
N THR A 201 28.49 -6.83 53.12
CA THR A 201 28.03 -7.88 54.05
C THR A 201 29.06 -9.01 54.09
N PRO A 202 29.57 -9.39 55.28
CA PRO A 202 30.64 -10.36 55.38
C PRO A 202 30.06 -11.77 55.49
N HIS A 203 30.04 -12.53 54.41
CA HIS A 203 30.29 -13.98 54.45
C HIS A 203 30.32 -14.59 53.06
N ARG A 204 31.53 -14.89 52.56
CA ARG A 204 31.72 -16.04 51.67
C ARG A 204 33.15 -16.55 51.80
N THR A 205 33.30 -17.63 52.57
CA THR A 205 34.50 -18.48 52.52
C THR A 205 34.45 -19.35 51.26
N PRO A 206 35.57 -19.59 50.57
CA PRO A 206 35.60 -20.42 49.38
C PRO A 206 35.77 -21.89 49.78
N PHE A 207 34.95 -22.81 49.26
CA PHE A 207 35.34 -24.22 49.20
C PHE A 207 34.75 -24.97 48.02
N THR A 208 35.61 -25.80 47.46
CA THR A 208 35.55 -26.60 46.25
C THR A 208 34.67 -27.85 46.37
N VAL A 209 34.07 -28.26 45.24
CA VAL A 209 33.94 -29.63 44.69
C VAL A 209 33.59 -30.78 45.67
N ASN A 210 32.37 -31.32 45.59
CA ASN A 210 32.03 -32.76 45.41
C ASN A 210 30.51 -33.07 45.61
N LYS A 211 30.01 -34.03 44.81
CA LYS A 211 28.66 -34.67 44.77
C LYS A 211 28.23 -35.31 46.12
N PRO A 212 27.07 -36.01 46.26
CA PRO A 212 25.68 -35.84 45.76
C PRO A 212 24.64 -35.74 46.91
N SER A 213 23.34 -35.54 46.58
CA SER A 213 22.16 -35.41 47.48
C SER A 213 22.10 -36.41 48.66
N PRO A 214 21.48 -36.06 49.81
CA PRO A 214 20.04 -36.29 49.99
C PRO A 214 19.29 -35.27 50.91
N ALA A 215 17.95 -35.29 50.85
CA ALA A 215 17.00 -34.47 51.61
C ALA A 215 17.25 -34.39 53.13
N PRO A 216 16.82 -33.31 53.81
CA PRO A 216 15.80 -33.45 54.86
C PRO A 216 14.83 -32.24 54.97
N ARG A 217 13.53 -32.46 55.17
CA ARG A 217 12.79 -32.40 56.46
C ARG A 217 12.96 -31.10 57.27
N SER A 218 11.83 -30.40 57.37
CA SER A 218 11.40 -29.41 58.35
C SER A 218 12.07 -29.50 59.73
N MET A 219 12.59 -28.36 60.22
CA MET A 219 12.66 -27.96 61.62
C MET A 219 12.80 -26.42 61.70
N LEU A 220 11.71 -25.78 62.12
CA LEU A 220 11.62 -24.69 63.09
C LEU A 220 12.90 -23.89 63.43
N GLY A 221 12.86 -22.56 63.22
CA GLY A 221 13.90 -21.67 63.74
C GLY A 221 13.77 -20.18 63.40
N LYS A 222 12.68 -19.54 63.83
CA LYS A 222 12.61 -18.17 64.39
C LYS A 222 13.66 -17.14 63.90
N GLN A 223 13.24 -16.22 63.04
CA GLN A 223 13.77 -14.85 63.05
C GLN A 223 12.65 -13.87 62.73
N GLU A 224 12.52 -12.90 63.63
CA GLU A 224 11.48 -11.88 63.71
C GLU A 224 11.55 -10.96 62.49
N ALA A 225 10.56 -11.07 61.60
CA ALA A 225 10.24 -10.01 60.66
C ALA A 225 9.17 -9.13 61.31
N SER A 226 9.45 -7.84 61.38
CA SER A 226 8.60 -6.79 61.92
C SER A 226 7.20 -6.82 61.32
N GLY A 227 6.17 -6.80 62.17
CA GLY A 227 4.74 -6.79 61.75
C GLY A 227 4.29 -5.58 60.92
N GLU A 228 5.19 -4.67 60.56
CA GLU A 228 4.94 -3.56 59.63
C GLU A 228 4.92 -4.04 58.17
N GLU A 229 5.73 -5.05 57.83
CA GLU A 229 5.81 -5.59 56.47
C GLU A 229 4.56 -6.42 56.14
N ASP A 230 4.11 -7.26 57.07
CA ASP A 230 2.87 -8.02 56.92
C ASP A 230 1.62 -7.12 56.78
N ALA A 231 1.60 -5.98 57.48
CA ALA A 231 0.52 -4.99 57.35
C ALA A 231 0.53 -4.27 56.00
N TYR A 232 1.72 -4.03 55.44
CA TYR A 232 1.90 -3.43 54.11
C TYR A 232 1.40 -4.37 53.00
N PHE A 233 1.70 -5.67 53.08
CA PHE A 233 1.22 -6.66 52.11
C PHE A 233 -0.27 -6.98 52.26
N ALA A 234 -0.81 -6.92 53.48
CA ALA A 234 -2.25 -7.11 53.73
C ALA A 234 -3.14 -6.01 53.10
N GLN A 235 -2.59 -4.82 52.84
CA GLN A 235 -3.32 -3.73 52.18
C GLN A 235 -3.66 -4.03 50.71
N TYR A 236 -2.89 -4.91 50.06
CA TYR A 236 -3.10 -5.31 48.67
C TYR A 236 -3.92 -6.59 48.52
N ASP A 237 -4.09 -7.38 49.59
CA ASP A 237 -4.90 -8.60 49.60
C ASP A 237 -6.40 -8.31 49.36
N GLN A 238 -6.82 -7.07 49.60
CA GLN A 238 -8.20 -6.59 49.39
C GLN A 238 -8.46 -6.02 47.99
N VAL A 239 -7.44 -5.96 47.12
CA VAL A 239 -7.61 -5.51 45.73
C VAL A 239 -7.81 -6.73 44.84
N GLN A 240 -9.05 -7.17 44.72
CA GLN A 240 -9.44 -8.05 43.62
C GLN A 240 -9.29 -7.28 42.29
N PRO A 241 -8.76 -7.90 41.22
CA PRO A 241 -8.91 -7.35 39.88
C PRO A 241 -10.40 -7.12 39.62
N ALA A 242 -10.80 -5.90 39.29
CA ALA A 242 -12.17 -5.61 38.90
C ALA A 242 -12.47 -6.32 37.57
N ILE A 243 -13.00 -7.54 37.65
CA ILE A 243 -13.89 -8.06 36.62
C ILE A 243 -15.20 -7.29 36.82
N ASP A 244 -15.28 -6.11 36.20
CA ASP A 244 -16.55 -5.47 35.90
C ASP A 244 -17.19 -6.27 34.77
N GLY A 245 -17.96 -7.27 35.16
CA GLY A 245 -18.73 -8.13 34.28
C GLY A 245 -20.20 -8.04 34.65
N HIS A 246 -20.80 -6.86 34.54
CA HIS A 246 -22.26 -6.75 34.43
C HIS A 246 -22.71 -5.40 33.85
N ASP A 247 -22.85 -5.35 32.52
CA ASP A 247 -23.61 -4.30 31.82
C ASP A 247 -25.09 -4.76 31.75
N PRO A 248 -26.06 -4.01 32.29
CA PRO A 248 -27.48 -4.38 32.26
C PRO A 248 -28.11 -4.35 30.84
N ASP A 249 -27.33 -4.07 29.81
CA ASP A 249 -27.79 -3.97 28.42
C ASP A 249 -27.79 -5.33 27.68
N GLU A 250 -27.19 -6.38 28.27
CA GLU A 250 -27.05 -7.70 27.63
C GLU A 250 -28.21 -8.69 27.84
N GLU A 251 -29.30 -8.33 28.54
CA GLU A 251 -30.48 -9.22 28.68
C GLU A 251 -31.56 -9.05 27.58
N MET A 252 -31.35 -8.20 26.57
CA MET A 252 -32.34 -8.00 25.49
C MET A 252 -32.04 -8.76 24.18
N ALA A 253 -30.92 -9.47 24.06
CA ALA A 253 -30.52 -10.11 22.80
C ALA A 253 -30.83 -11.61 22.68
N GLN A 254 -31.42 -12.25 23.71
CA GLN A 254 -31.71 -13.69 23.71
C GLN A 254 -33.19 -14.01 23.92
N THR A 255 -34.11 -13.33 23.25
CA THR A 255 -35.45 -13.91 23.00
C THR A 255 -36.03 -13.49 21.64
N HIS A 256 -36.21 -14.49 20.79
CA HIS A 256 -37.32 -14.63 19.84
C HIS A 256 -37.29 -13.92 18.46
N VAL A 257 -36.82 -14.70 17.49
CA VAL A 257 -37.35 -14.97 16.14
C VAL A 257 -38.67 -14.28 15.69
N ALA A 258 -38.61 -13.77 14.44
CA ALA A 258 -39.68 -13.55 13.43
C ALA A 258 -40.46 -12.21 13.38
N PRO A 259 -40.63 -11.59 12.18
CA PRO A 259 -41.52 -10.45 11.98
C PRO A 259 -42.89 -10.86 11.42
N PRO A 260 -44.00 -10.34 11.96
CA PRO A 260 -45.28 -10.21 11.24
C PRO A 260 -45.59 -8.71 11.02
N LEU A 261 -45.92 -8.27 9.80
CA LEU A 261 -47.23 -8.37 9.16
C LEU A 261 -48.34 -7.57 9.89
N GLY A 262 -48.60 -6.35 9.36
CA GLY A 262 -49.94 -5.79 9.16
C GLY A 262 -50.61 -5.01 10.30
N LEU A 263 -50.95 -3.74 10.02
CA LEU A 263 -52.22 -3.16 10.46
C LEU A 263 -52.73 -2.11 9.44
N GLN A 264 -53.64 -2.60 8.58
CA GLN A 264 -54.67 -1.85 7.86
C GLN A 264 -55.72 -1.38 8.90
N THR A 265 -56.70 -0.49 8.73
CA THR A 265 -57.41 0.22 7.65
C THR A 265 -58.31 1.22 8.41
N VAL A 266 -58.94 2.25 7.81
CA VAL A 266 -60.36 2.27 7.37
C VAL A 266 -60.61 3.77 7.06
N THR A 267 -60.63 4.23 5.80
CA THR A 267 -61.79 4.39 4.87
C THR A 267 -62.79 5.46 5.35
N THR A 268 -63.35 6.39 4.55
CA THR A 268 -64.00 6.26 3.22
C THR A 268 -64.28 7.66 2.59
N ASN A 269 -64.23 7.70 1.24
CA ASN A 269 -65.11 8.38 0.25
C ASN A 269 -65.29 9.93 0.32
N ASP A 270 -65.48 10.70 -0.75
CA ASP A 270 -66.20 10.45 -2.00
C ASP A 270 -65.88 11.48 -3.11
N THR A 271 -66.02 11.01 -4.35
CA THR A 271 -66.29 11.63 -5.67
C THR A 271 -66.74 13.10 -5.77
N THR A 272 -66.17 13.89 -6.70
CA THR A 272 -66.95 14.66 -7.71
C THR A 272 -66.11 15.16 -8.90
N GLU A 273 -66.69 15.01 -10.09
CA GLU A 273 -66.30 15.43 -11.43
C GLU A 273 -66.28 16.97 -11.62
N LYS A 274 -65.47 17.51 -12.55
CA LYS A 274 -65.96 18.30 -13.73
C LYS A 274 -64.85 18.80 -14.68
N ALA A 275 -65.22 18.83 -15.96
CA ALA A 275 -64.53 19.34 -17.14
C ALA A 275 -64.35 20.88 -17.18
N ASP A 276 -63.39 21.40 -17.95
CA ASP A 276 -63.62 21.99 -19.30
C ASP A 276 -62.31 22.56 -19.92
N ALA A 277 -62.23 22.60 -21.24
CA ALA A 277 -61.16 23.22 -22.04
C ALA A 277 -61.60 24.64 -22.52
N PRO A 278 -61.00 25.22 -23.60
CA PRO A 278 -59.87 26.14 -23.61
C PRO A 278 -60.27 27.60 -23.96
N SER A 279 -59.34 28.57 -23.81
CA SER A 279 -59.41 29.83 -24.57
C SER A 279 -58.03 30.43 -24.83
N ALA A 280 -57.79 30.76 -26.10
CA ALA A 280 -56.61 31.42 -26.63
C ALA A 280 -56.82 32.94 -26.68
N THR A 281 -55.74 33.72 -26.50
CA THR A 281 -55.12 34.62 -27.50
C THR A 281 -54.12 35.61 -26.86
N GLU A 282 -52.93 35.72 -27.49
CA GLU A 282 -52.18 36.96 -27.86
C GLU A 282 -51.83 37.99 -26.75
N THR A 283 -50.62 38.54 -26.58
CA THR A 283 -49.42 38.81 -27.41
C THR A 283 -48.33 39.36 -26.46
N GLU A 284 -47.02 39.17 -26.74
CA GLU A 284 -46.01 40.27 -26.80
C GLU A 284 -44.55 39.77 -26.96
N ILE A 285 -44.09 39.80 -28.22
CA ILE A 285 -42.85 40.42 -28.72
C ILE A 285 -41.50 40.00 -28.09
N VAL A 286 -40.83 39.07 -28.79
CA VAL A 286 -39.39 38.81 -28.76
C VAL A 286 -38.64 39.95 -29.47
N SER A 287 -37.64 40.54 -28.82
CA SER A 287 -36.75 41.54 -29.41
C SER A 287 -35.47 40.88 -29.96
N PRO A 288 -35.14 41.01 -31.26
CA PRO A 288 -33.84 40.61 -31.79
C PRO A 288 -32.84 41.77 -31.63
N ARG A 289 -31.67 41.51 -31.05
CA ARG A 289 -30.55 42.48 -31.03
C ARG A 289 -29.67 42.27 -32.28
N PRO A 290 -29.35 43.32 -33.05
CA PRO A 290 -28.58 43.20 -34.28
C PRO A 290 -27.07 43.12 -34.02
N ALA A 291 -26.38 42.43 -34.95
CA ALA A 291 -24.94 42.28 -35.02
C ALA A 291 -24.24 43.58 -35.46
N SER A 292 -23.08 43.89 -34.87
CA SER A 292 -21.78 43.95 -35.57
C SER A 292 -20.68 44.67 -34.78
N SER A 293 -19.51 44.05 -34.73
CA SER A 293 -18.11 44.57 -34.73
C SER A 293 -17.26 43.74 -33.77
N ALA A 294 -16.07 43.22 -34.05
CA ALA A 294 -15.28 42.90 -35.23
C ALA A 294 -14.08 42.10 -34.66
N SER A 295 -13.57 41.11 -35.40
CA SER A 295 -12.31 40.36 -35.17
C SER A 295 -12.29 39.25 -34.10
N SER A 296 -12.69 38.02 -34.46
CA SER A 296 -12.05 36.78 -33.95
C SER A 296 -12.36 35.48 -34.71
N SER A 297 -12.97 35.51 -35.91
CA SER A 297 -13.28 34.27 -36.66
C SER A 297 -12.04 33.51 -37.17
N GLY A 298 -10.84 34.06 -37.00
CA GLY A 298 -9.58 33.34 -37.18
C GLY A 298 -9.14 32.54 -35.95
N CYS A 299 -9.62 32.84 -34.73
CA CYS A 299 -9.12 32.17 -33.52
C CYS A 299 -9.78 30.82 -33.27
N ASP A 300 -11.07 30.63 -33.58
CA ASP A 300 -11.71 29.32 -33.41
C ASP A 300 -11.25 28.32 -34.47
N ALA A 301 -10.98 28.78 -35.70
CA ALA A 301 -10.45 27.91 -36.75
C ALA A 301 -8.98 27.54 -36.47
N ILE A 302 -8.14 28.49 -36.05
CA ILE A 302 -6.74 28.23 -35.68
C ILE A 302 -6.67 27.42 -34.38
N ALA A 303 -7.47 27.72 -33.36
CA ALA A 303 -7.51 26.93 -32.13
C ALA A 303 -8.02 25.50 -32.38
N ARG A 304 -9.02 25.31 -33.26
CA ARG A 304 -9.42 23.97 -33.70
C ARG A 304 -8.35 23.29 -34.56
N LEU A 305 -7.59 24.04 -35.35
CA LEU A 305 -6.47 23.52 -36.14
C LEU A 305 -5.27 23.15 -35.25
N GLU A 306 -4.97 23.93 -34.20
CA GLU A 306 -3.96 23.65 -33.18
C GLU A 306 -4.40 22.47 -32.30
N GLU A 307 -5.69 22.37 -31.94
CA GLU A 307 -6.25 21.22 -31.22
C GLU A 307 -6.20 19.94 -32.07
N SER A 308 -6.50 20.03 -33.37
CA SER A 308 -6.44 18.88 -34.27
C SER A 308 -5.01 18.49 -34.68
N ALA A 309 -4.11 19.46 -34.85
CA ALA A 309 -2.69 19.21 -35.06
C ALA A 309 -2.04 18.59 -33.82
N GLY A 310 -2.34 19.11 -32.62
CA GLY A 310 -1.88 18.55 -31.36
C GLY A 310 -2.38 17.11 -31.14
N ARG A 311 -3.66 16.84 -31.45
CA ARG A 311 -4.20 15.45 -31.41
C ARG A 311 -3.53 14.53 -32.42
N GLN A 312 -3.23 15.01 -33.63
CA GLN A 312 -2.58 14.20 -34.65
C GLN A 312 -1.11 13.91 -34.28
N GLU A 313 -0.40 14.89 -33.72
CA GLU A 313 0.97 14.73 -33.21
C GLU A 313 1.01 13.76 -32.00
N GLN A 314 0.04 13.85 -31.09
CA GLN A 314 -0.13 12.90 -29.98
C GLN A 314 -0.44 11.48 -30.46
N THR A 315 -1.32 11.35 -31.46
CA THR A 315 -1.66 10.04 -32.04
C THR A 315 -0.45 9.43 -32.74
N GLU A 316 0.30 10.23 -33.50
CA GLU A 316 1.53 9.78 -34.16
C GLU A 316 2.62 9.44 -33.15
N PHE A 317 2.77 10.21 -32.08
CA PHE A 317 3.72 9.91 -31.00
C PHE A 317 3.37 8.59 -30.32
N GLY A 318 2.10 8.35 -29.98
CA GLY A 318 1.63 7.09 -29.42
C GLY A 318 1.90 5.89 -30.33
N VAL A 319 1.60 6.03 -31.63
CA VAL A 319 1.88 4.98 -32.62
C VAL A 319 3.39 4.72 -32.72
N ARG A 320 4.23 5.76 -32.79
CA ARG A 320 5.70 5.61 -32.85
C ARG A 320 6.25 4.94 -31.59
N GLN A 321 5.76 5.30 -30.42
CA GLN A 321 6.15 4.66 -29.15
C GLN A 321 5.73 3.19 -29.12
N HIS A 322 4.49 2.88 -29.52
CA HIS A 322 3.99 1.51 -29.59
C HIS A 322 4.80 0.65 -30.57
N VAL A 323 5.13 1.18 -31.76
CA VAL A 323 5.99 0.52 -32.74
C VAL A 323 7.40 0.32 -32.18
N ALA A 324 7.99 1.34 -31.55
CA ALA A 324 9.31 1.22 -30.93
C ALA A 324 9.33 0.18 -29.81
N ARG A 325 8.31 0.14 -28.96
CA ARG A 325 8.14 -0.86 -27.90
C ARG A 325 7.98 -2.27 -28.46
N SER A 326 7.18 -2.42 -29.51
CA SER A 326 6.97 -3.70 -30.20
C SER A 326 8.25 -4.24 -30.82
N ILE A 327 9.03 -3.39 -31.51
CA ILE A 327 10.32 -3.78 -32.09
C ILE A 327 11.31 -4.18 -30.98
N ARG A 328 11.36 -3.45 -29.87
CA ARG A 328 12.21 -3.79 -28.72
C ARG A 328 11.80 -5.11 -28.06
N SER A 329 10.50 -5.35 -27.89
CA SER A 329 9.97 -6.61 -27.35
C SER A 329 10.31 -7.80 -28.26
N LEU A 330 10.09 -7.68 -29.57
CA LEU A 330 10.47 -8.66 -30.58
C LEU A 330 11.98 -8.97 -30.55
N TYR A 331 12.81 -7.94 -30.38
CA TYR A 331 14.26 -8.12 -30.24
C TYR A 331 14.62 -8.88 -28.96
N MET A 332 13.98 -8.60 -27.83
CA MET A 332 14.23 -9.30 -26.57
C MET A 332 13.86 -10.78 -26.64
N VAL A 333 12.72 -11.11 -27.26
CA VAL A 333 12.31 -12.51 -27.52
C VAL A 333 13.32 -13.21 -28.43
N SER A 334 13.74 -12.55 -29.51
CA SER A 334 14.74 -13.08 -30.46
C SER A 334 16.11 -13.27 -29.80
N ARG A 335 16.50 -12.38 -28.89
CA ARG A 335 17.72 -12.52 -28.11
C ARG A 335 17.67 -13.73 -27.18
N ALA A 336 16.51 -14.04 -26.60
CA ALA A 336 16.33 -15.21 -25.75
C ALA A 336 16.50 -16.54 -26.53
N THR A 337 16.25 -16.54 -27.84
CA THR A 337 16.49 -17.69 -28.73
C THR A 337 17.90 -17.73 -29.32
N GLY A 338 18.77 -16.78 -28.94
CA GLY A 338 20.17 -16.71 -29.37
C GLY A 338 20.41 -15.90 -30.65
N MET A 339 19.42 -15.15 -31.13
CA MET A 339 19.57 -14.28 -32.31
C MET A 339 20.43 -13.06 -31.96
N SER A 340 21.42 -12.76 -32.80
CA SER A 340 22.25 -11.56 -32.65
C SER A 340 21.50 -10.30 -33.08
N ARG A 341 21.99 -9.12 -32.63
CA ARG A 341 21.42 -7.83 -33.05
C ARG A 341 21.46 -7.63 -34.56
N ASP A 342 22.56 -8.02 -35.19
CA ASP A 342 22.77 -7.83 -36.64
C ASP A 342 21.82 -8.75 -37.43
N ASP A 343 21.57 -9.96 -36.94
CA ASP A 343 20.63 -10.90 -37.58
C ASP A 343 19.18 -10.44 -37.42
N PHE A 344 18.81 -9.92 -36.24
CA PHE A 344 17.51 -9.32 -36.02
C PHE A 344 17.28 -8.08 -36.91
N GLN A 345 18.29 -7.21 -37.03
CA GLN A 345 18.22 -6.04 -37.91
C GLN A 345 18.00 -6.46 -39.37
N ARG A 346 18.78 -7.43 -39.88
CA ARG A 346 18.60 -7.95 -41.25
C ARG A 346 17.23 -8.56 -41.46
N LEU A 347 16.68 -9.24 -40.45
CA LEU A 347 15.34 -9.82 -40.50
C LEU A 347 14.28 -8.72 -40.64
N VAL A 348 14.34 -7.69 -39.79
CA VAL A 348 13.41 -6.56 -39.84
C VAL A 348 13.52 -5.79 -41.16
N GLU A 349 14.74 -5.51 -41.64
CA GLU A 349 14.98 -4.86 -42.92
C GLU A 349 14.40 -5.65 -44.10
N ARG A 350 14.54 -6.99 -44.08
CA ARG A 350 13.97 -7.87 -45.11
C ARG A 350 12.44 -7.86 -45.10
N GLU A 351 11.81 -7.95 -43.94
CA GLU A 351 10.35 -7.93 -43.83
C GLU A 351 9.78 -6.56 -44.24
N LEU A 352 10.45 -5.46 -43.89
CA LEU A 352 10.09 -4.12 -44.37
C LEU A 352 10.21 -4.01 -45.89
N ALA A 353 11.23 -4.62 -46.49
CA ALA A 353 11.38 -4.66 -47.95
C ALA A 353 10.27 -5.47 -48.63
N VAL A 354 9.78 -6.55 -48.00
CA VAL A 354 8.64 -7.34 -48.50
C VAL A 354 7.35 -6.52 -48.39
N LEU A 355 7.12 -5.83 -47.28
CA LEU A 355 5.95 -4.95 -47.12
C LEU A 355 5.91 -3.87 -48.21
N GLY A 356 7.07 -3.26 -48.51
CA GLY A 356 7.20 -2.27 -49.57
C GLY A 356 6.92 -2.80 -50.99
N MET A 357 7.00 -4.12 -51.22
CA MET A 357 6.58 -4.73 -52.48
C MET A 357 5.06 -4.96 -52.55
N VAL A 358 4.41 -5.17 -51.40
CA VAL A 358 2.96 -5.39 -51.31
C VAL A 358 2.18 -4.07 -51.40
N GLU A 359 2.69 -2.99 -50.79
CA GLU A 359 2.09 -1.65 -50.88
C GLU A 359 2.23 -1.00 -52.28
N GLY A 360 3.12 -1.52 -53.14
CA GLY A 360 3.31 -1.03 -54.50
C GLY A 360 2.39 -1.67 -55.56
N ASP A 361 1.58 -2.66 -55.17
CA ASP A 361 0.64 -3.39 -56.04
C ASP A 361 -0.85 -2.99 -55.80
N GLU A 362 -1.11 -1.99 -54.94
CA GLU A 362 -2.38 -1.24 -54.82
C GLU A 362 -2.25 0.15 -55.47
#